data_AF-A0AB33G6C8-F1
#
_entry.id   AF-A0AB33G6C8-F1
#
_cell.length_a   1.000
_cell.length_b   1.000
_cell.length_c   1.000
_cell.angle_alpha   90.00
_cell.angle_beta   90.00
_cell.angle_gamma   90.00
#
_symmetry.space_group_name_H-M   'P 1'
#
loop_
_entity.id
_entity.type
_entity.pdbx_description
1 polymer ?
#
loop_
_entity_poly.entity_id
_entity_poly.type
_entity_poly.pdbx_seq_one_letter_code
_entity_poly.pdbx_strand_id
1 'polypeptide(L)'
;MGLMSVSQYAKHAGMSRQALYSWEAKQGFPARVEGKIDQVASDAYLARYRDSHDLRTKNAKGKLAPARGKAKVGNELMEMSVTDIKQNLAACVGQAAGMDQSERVKLAAKAVGLFLSEGPDNPPVTFGGYRLSIVETPTCEVGQIIAGGAFGLSADEVIYECRDYTLILMSDEVEDSAMREVIPSLLYVLSDDN
;
A
#
# COMPACT_ATOMS: atom_id res chain seq x y z
N MET A 1 -16.31 -33.58 15.89
CA MET A 1 -17.11 -32.41 15.50
C MET A 1 -16.59 -31.24 16.31
N GLY A 2 -15.82 -30.33 15.68
CA GLY A 2 -15.18 -29.21 16.38
C GLY A 2 -16.07 -27.99 16.34
N LEU A 3 -16.88 -27.78 17.39
CA LEU A 3 -17.65 -26.54 17.52
C LEU A 3 -16.76 -25.44 18.10
N MET A 4 -16.53 -24.40 17.32
CA MET A 4 -15.66 -23.29 17.71
C MET A 4 -16.45 -22.00 17.87
N SER A 5 -16.02 -21.13 18.79
CA SER A 5 -16.50 -19.74 18.76
C SER A 5 -16.02 -19.04 17.48
N VAL A 6 -16.69 -17.96 17.09
CA VAL A 6 -16.30 -17.14 15.93
C VAL A 6 -14.84 -16.69 16.00
N SER A 7 -14.35 -16.31 17.19
CA SER A 7 -12.94 -15.90 17.37
C SER A 7 -11.96 -17.06 17.25
N GLN A 8 -12.31 -18.24 17.78
CA GLN A 8 -11.49 -19.45 17.68
C GLN A 8 -11.41 -19.92 16.23
N TYR A 9 -12.54 -19.93 15.52
CA TYR A 9 -12.57 -20.36 14.12
C TYR A 9 -11.88 -19.37 13.18
N ALA A 10 -12.06 -18.05 13.38
CA ALA A 10 -11.37 -17.04 12.59
C ALA A 10 -9.83 -17.19 12.69
N LYS A 11 -9.32 -17.45 13.91
CA LYS A 11 -7.91 -17.74 14.14
C LYS A 11 -7.46 -19.05 13.47
N HIS A 12 -8.26 -20.11 13.57
CA HIS A 12 -8.00 -21.39 12.90
C HIS A 12 -7.93 -21.24 11.37
N ALA A 13 -8.83 -20.46 10.79
CA ALA A 13 -8.93 -20.24 9.36
C ALA A 13 -7.98 -19.15 8.81
N GLY A 14 -7.18 -18.51 9.67
CA GLY A 14 -6.21 -17.48 9.29
C GLY A 14 -6.82 -16.18 8.79
N MET A 15 -7.99 -15.78 9.31
CA MET A 15 -8.71 -14.57 8.88
C MET A 15 -9.21 -13.73 10.05
N SER A 16 -9.62 -12.48 9.78
CA SER A 16 -10.24 -11.61 10.79
C SER A 16 -11.69 -12.04 11.09
N ARG A 17 -12.21 -11.66 12.26
CA ARG A 17 -13.63 -11.89 12.61
C ARG A 17 -14.58 -11.21 11.62
N GLN A 18 -14.22 -10.02 11.13
CA GLN A 18 -14.99 -9.31 10.12
C GLN A 18 -15.06 -10.08 8.80
N ALA A 19 -13.92 -10.62 8.34
CA ALA A 19 -13.90 -11.45 7.15
C ALA A 19 -14.79 -12.69 7.30
N LEU A 20 -14.80 -13.32 8.49
CA LEU A 20 -15.68 -14.45 8.78
C LEU A 20 -17.17 -14.05 8.75
N TYR A 21 -17.56 -12.88 9.28
CA TYR A 21 -18.94 -12.38 9.17
C TYR A 21 -19.34 -12.11 7.71
N SER A 22 -18.43 -11.60 6.90
CA SER A 22 -18.67 -11.43 5.45
C SER A 22 -18.87 -12.77 4.75
N TRP A 23 -18.23 -13.85 5.21
CA TRP A 23 -18.48 -15.20 4.70
C TRP A 23 -19.81 -15.78 5.18
N GLU A 24 -20.17 -15.59 6.45
CA GLU A 24 -21.48 -16.00 6.99
C GLU A 24 -22.65 -15.32 6.29
N ALA A 25 -22.46 -14.09 5.81
CA ALA A 25 -23.46 -13.35 5.05
C ALA A 25 -23.69 -13.89 3.62
N LYS A 26 -22.80 -14.75 3.09
CA LYS A 26 -22.98 -15.36 1.77
C LYS A 26 -23.96 -16.51 1.82
N GLN A 27 -24.83 -16.56 0.81
CA GLN A 27 -25.78 -17.66 0.66
C GLN A 27 -25.05 -19.01 0.53
N GLY A 28 -25.43 -19.98 1.36
CA GLY A 28 -24.87 -21.33 1.34
C GLY A 28 -23.69 -21.56 2.29
N PHE A 29 -23.23 -20.55 3.03
CA PHE A 29 -22.28 -20.77 4.14
C PHE A 29 -22.95 -21.62 5.24
N PRO A 30 -22.24 -22.57 5.87
CA PRO A 30 -22.79 -23.42 6.92
C PRO A 30 -23.37 -22.61 8.08
N ALA A 31 -24.61 -22.92 8.47
CA ALA A 31 -25.24 -22.29 9.61
C ALA A 31 -24.53 -22.69 10.92
N ARG A 32 -24.63 -21.81 11.92
CA ARG A 32 -24.11 -22.10 13.25
C ARG A 32 -24.87 -23.26 13.90
N VAL A 33 -24.13 -24.15 14.54
CA VAL A 33 -24.69 -25.24 15.35
C VAL A 33 -24.54 -24.82 16.81
N GLU A 34 -25.66 -24.70 17.54
CA GLU A 34 -25.69 -24.22 18.93
C GLU A 34 -25.01 -22.84 19.13
N GLY A 35 -25.13 -21.95 18.13
CA GLY A 35 -24.50 -20.63 18.15
C GLY A 35 -22.97 -20.65 17.92
N LYS A 36 -22.39 -21.80 17.60
CA LYS A 36 -20.96 -22.00 17.30
C LYS A 36 -20.74 -22.38 15.84
N ILE A 37 -19.52 -22.16 15.36
CA ILE A 37 -19.09 -22.55 14.02
C ILE A 37 -18.79 -24.04 14.01
N ASP A 38 -19.43 -24.79 13.10
CA ASP A 38 -19.01 -26.14 12.77
C ASP A 38 -17.75 -26.07 11.90
N GLN A 39 -16.60 -26.39 12.50
CA GLN A 39 -15.31 -26.36 11.83
C GLN A 39 -15.29 -27.22 10.56
N VAL A 40 -15.84 -28.42 10.60
CA VAL A 40 -15.70 -29.39 9.51
C VAL A 40 -16.51 -28.93 8.30
N ALA A 41 -17.76 -28.51 8.54
CA ALA A 41 -18.62 -27.98 7.48
C ALA A 41 -18.05 -26.68 6.89
N SER A 42 -17.56 -25.79 7.74
CA SER A 42 -17.03 -24.48 7.34
C SER A 42 -15.72 -24.62 6.56
N ASP A 43 -14.80 -25.50 7.00
CA ASP A 43 -13.55 -25.76 6.30
C ASP A 43 -13.82 -26.42 4.93
N ALA A 44 -14.77 -27.37 4.86
CA ALA A 44 -15.17 -27.99 3.59
C ALA A 44 -15.82 -27.00 2.61
N TYR A 45 -16.60 -26.03 3.12
CA TYR A 45 -17.16 -24.95 2.32
C TYR A 45 -16.06 -24.03 1.79
N LEU A 46 -15.17 -23.55 2.67
CA LEU A 46 -14.08 -22.66 2.30
C LEU A 46 -13.05 -23.32 1.36
N ALA A 47 -12.82 -24.63 1.49
CA ALA A 47 -11.91 -25.38 0.62
C ALA A 47 -12.31 -25.29 -0.87
N ARG A 48 -13.60 -25.12 -1.18
CA ARG A 48 -14.09 -24.96 -2.58
C ARG A 48 -13.60 -23.67 -3.24
N TYR A 49 -13.29 -22.66 -2.43
CA TYR A 49 -12.86 -21.34 -2.87
C TYR A 49 -11.37 -21.09 -2.62
N ARG A 50 -10.70 -21.99 -1.89
CA ARG A 50 -9.25 -21.99 -1.72
C ARG A 50 -8.65 -22.76 -2.88
N ASP A 51 -8.56 -22.12 -4.03
CA ASP A 51 -7.75 -22.66 -5.12
C ASP A 51 -6.28 -22.58 -4.72
N SER A 52 -5.64 -23.75 -4.61
CA SER A 52 -4.21 -23.89 -4.29
C SER A 52 -3.30 -23.29 -5.37
N HIS A 53 -3.85 -22.97 -6.54
CA HIS A 53 -3.19 -22.28 -7.64
C HIS A 53 -3.58 -20.81 -7.76
N ASP A 54 -4.47 -20.28 -6.90
CA ASP A 54 -4.83 -18.87 -6.93
C ASP A 54 -3.63 -18.01 -6.49
N LEU A 55 -3.03 -17.31 -7.45
CA LEU A 55 -1.92 -16.38 -7.24
C LEU A 55 -2.23 -15.31 -6.17
N ARG A 56 -3.50 -14.97 -5.92
CA ARG A 56 -3.90 -14.04 -4.86
C ARG A 56 -3.59 -14.57 -3.46
N THR A 57 -3.58 -15.89 -3.24
CA THR A 57 -3.16 -16.47 -1.95
C THR A 57 -1.67 -16.30 -1.66
N LYS A 58 -0.84 -16.14 -2.70
CA LYS A 58 0.58 -15.77 -2.54
C LYS A 58 0.73 -14.30 -2.13
N ASN A 59 -0.12 -13.42 -2.65
CA ASN A 59 -0.15 -12.00 -2.29
C ASN A 59 -0.74 -11.75 -0.88
N ALA A 60 -1.60 -12.66 -0.39
CA ALA A 60 -2.17 -12.59 0.95
C ALA A 60 -1.22 -13.03 2.07
N LYS A 61 -0.04 -13.60 1.75
CA LYS A 61 1.07 -13.66 2.71
C LYS A 61 1.59 -12.24 2.88
N GLY A 62 0.94 -11.48 3.75
CA GLY A 62 1.43 -10.18 4.20
C GLY A 62 2.93 -10.30 4.47
N LYS A 63 3.71 -9.42 3.83
CA LYS A 63 5.14 -9.30 4.09
C LYS A 63 5.31 -9.29 5.61
N LEU A 64 6.05 -10.26 6.14
CA LEU A 64 6.66 -10.10 7.45
C LEU A 64 7.38 -8.76 7.38
N ALA A 65 7.01 -7.84 8.27
CA ALA A 65 7.67 -6.56 8.43
C ALA A 65 9.19 -6.81 8.34
N PRO A 66 9.93 -6.04 7.51
CA PRO A 66 11.34 -6.30 7.33
C PRO A 66 12.01 -6.32 8.70
N ALA A 67 12.67 -7.45 8.99
CA ALA A 67 13.42 -7.63 10.22
C ALA A 67 14.39 -6.46 10.37
N ARG A 68 14.38 -5.83 11.56
CA ARG A 68 15.32 -4.77 11.98
C ARG A 68 16.76 -5.19 11.66
N GLY A 69 17.22 -4.81 10.48
CA GLY A 69 18.61 -4.82 10.08
C GLY A 69 19.27 -3.57 10.62
N LYS A 70 20.54 -3.66 11.00
CA LYS A 70 21.28 -2.59 11.67
C LYS A 70 21.30 -1.30 10.84
N ALA A 71 20.88 -0.22 11.49
CA ALA A 71 20.81 1.15 11.01
C ALA A 71 22.01 1.60 10.15
N LYS A 72 21.70 2.00 8.92
CA LYS A 72 22.40 3.09 8.24
C LYS A 72 21.51 4.31 8.31
N VAL A 73 21.93 5.30 9.10
CA VAL A 73 21.27 6.61 9.22
C VAL A 73 21.06 7.18 7.81
N GLY A 74 19.80 7.41 7.45
CA GLY A 74 19.41 8.19 6.27
C GLY A 74 18.74 7.44 5.10
N ASN A 75 18.23 6.22 5.27
CA ASN A 75 17.47 5.53 4.20
C ASN A 75 16.30 4.67 4.71
N GLU A 76 15.90 4.84 5.96
CA GLU A 76 14.80 4.08 6.57
C GLU A 76 13.53 4.93 6.60
N LEU A 77 12.38 4.27 6.37
CA LEU A 77 11.07 4.86 6.59
C LEU A 77 10.88 5.09 8.09
N MET A 78 10.45 6.29 8.43
CA MET A 78 10.19 6.74 9.78
C MET A 78 8.84 7.42 9.83
N GLU A 79 8.09 7.18 10.90
CA GLU A 79 6.86 7.92 11.18
C GLU A 79 7.22 9.36 11.56
N MET A 80 6.64 10.33 10.84
CA MET A 80 6.71 11.75 11.13
C MET A 80 5.31 12.37 11.09
N SER A 81 5.08 13.41 11.89
CA SER A 81 3.83 14.17 11.81
C SER A 81 3.77 14.97 10.51
N VAL A 82 2.57 15.24 9.99
CA VAL A 82 2.40 16.11 8.81
C VAL A 82 2.97 17.51 9.08
N THR A 83 2.86 18.03 10.31
CA THR A 83 3.50 19.29 10.72
C THR A 83 5.02 19.25 10.53
N ASP A 84 5.70 18.21 11.05
CA ASP A 84 7.16 18.10 10.93
C ASP A 84 7.60 17.92 9.48
N ILE A 85 6.82 17.18 8.68
CA ILE A 85 7.07 16.99 7.25
C ILE A 85 6.98 18.33 6.52
N LYS A 86 5.93 19.13 6.76
CA LYS A 86 5.79 20.47 6.16
C LYS A 86 6.95 21.39 6.54
N GLN A 87 7.38 21.38 7.80
CA GLN A 87 8.52 22.16 8.25
C GLN A 87 9.81 21.75 7.53
N ASN A 88 10.03 20.44 7.34
CA ASN A 88 11.18 19.91 6.61
C ASN A 88 11.15 20.33 5.12
N LEU A 89 10.00 20.18 4.46
CA LEU A 89 9.82 20.62 3.07
C LEU A 89 10.11 22.10 2.88
N ALA A 90 9.63 22.95 3.81
CA ALA A 90 9.90 24.39 3.79
C ALA A 90 11.39 24.72 3.98
N ALA A 91 12.12 23.93 4.78
CA ALA A 91 13.56 24.09 4.97
C ALA A 91 14.39 23.62 3.75
N CYS A 92 13.79 22.84 2.86
CA CYS A 92 14.44 22.23 1.70
C CYS A 92 14.05 22.86 0.35
N VAL A 93 13.36 24.01 0.33
CA VAL A 93 12.99 24.70 -0.91
C VAL A 93 14.23 24.97 -1.78
N GLY A 94 14.12 24.67 -3.08
CA GLY A 94 15.18 24.85 -4.08
C GLY A 94 16.31 23.81 -4.04
N GLN A 95 16.31 22.87 -3.08
CA GLN A 95 17.39 21.86 -2.99
C GLN A 95 17.35 20.82 -4.12
N ALA A 96 16.18 20.57 -4.70
CA ALA A 96 16.01 19.68 -5.85
C ALA A 96 16.12 20.41 -7.20
N ALA A 97 16.36 21.73 -7.20
CA ALA A 97 16.44 22.53 -8.43
C ALA A 97 17.59 22.03 -9.33
N GLY A 98 17.26 21.70 -10.57
CA GLY A 98 18.22 21.18 -11.55
C GLY A 98 18.56 19.70 -11.39
N MET A 99 17.90 18.97 -10.49
CA MET A 99 17.99 17.51 -10.42
C MET A 99 17.41 16.87 -11.69
N ASP A 100 18.01 15.76 -12.14
CA ASP A 100 17.45 15.00 -13.25
C ASP A 100 16.03 14.54 -12.90
N GLN A 101 15.10 14.75 -13.84
CA GLN A 101 13.69 14.54 -13.58
C GLN A 101 13.37 13.05 -13.34
N SER A 102 14.08 12.13 -14.03
CA SER A 102 13.93 10.68 -13.84
C SER A 102 14.52 10.21 -12.51
N GLU A 103 15.59 10.85 -12.04
CA GLU A 103 16.14 10.62 -10.70
C GLU A 103 15.19 11.13 -9.62
N ARG A 104 14.67 12.36 -9.78
CA ARG A 104 13.77 13.00 -8.81
C ARG A 104 12.52 12.18 -8.57
N VAL A 105 11.88 11.64 -9.62
CA VAL A 105 10.67 10.79 -9.45
C VAL A 105 10.94 9.49 -8.72
N LYS A 106 12.11 8.86 -8.95
CA LYS A 106 12.52 7.63 -8.26
C LYS A 106 12.73 7.89 -6.78
N LEU A 107 13.40 9.01 -6.46
CA LEU A 107 13.61 9.42 -5.07
C LEU A 107 12.31 9.87 -4.40
N ALA A 108 11.40 10.54 -5.13
CA ALA A 108 10.10 10.96 -4.63
C ALA A 108 9.25 9.77 -4.20
N ALA A 109 9.06 8.78 -5.08
CA ALA A 109 8.34 7.55 -4.75
C ALA A 109 8.98 6.83 -3.54
N LYS A 110 10.31 6.74 -3.54
CA LYS A 110 11.06 6.13 -2.43
C LYS A 110 10.91 6.89 -1.11
N ALA A 111 10.85 8.23 -1.15
CA ALA A 111 10.72 9.08 0.04
C ALA A 111 9.42 8.79 0.82
N VAL A 112 8.38 8.28 0.13
CA VAL A 112 7.05 8.03 0.70
C VAL A 112 6.68 6.54 0.72
N GLY A 113 7.65 5.66 0.46
CA GLY A 113 7.45 4.21 0.47
C GLY A 113 6.61 3.65 -0.68
N LEU A 114 6.43 4.41 -1.77
CA LEU A 114 5.70 3.97 -2.96
C LEU A 114 6.64 3.31 -3.98
N PHE A 115 6.07 2.44 -4.79
CA PHE A 115 6.75 1.78 -5.91
C PHE A 115 6.48 2.55 -7.19
N LEU A 116 7.55 2.85 -7.92
CA LEU A 116 7.52 3.47 -9.24
C LEU A 116 7.80 2.41 -10.31
N SER A 117 6.96 2.36 -11.34
CA SER A 117 7.22 1.59 -12.55
C SER A 117 7.12 2.48 -13.79
N GLU A 118 7.78 2.08 -14.86
CA GLU A 118 7.72 2.78 -16.14
C GLU A 118 6.74 2.05 -17.06
N GLY A 119 5.94 2.81 -17.82
CA GLY A 119 4.96 2.30 -18.76
C GLY A 119 5.15 2.92 -20.15
N PRO A 120 4.61 2.30 -21.21
CA PRO A 120 4.62 2.90 -22.53
C PRO A 120 3.82 4.21 -22.51
N ASP A 121 4.44 5.28 -23.01
CA ASP A 121 3.76 6.54 -23.33
C ASP A 121 2.86 6.30 -24.54
N ASN A 122 1.55 6.23 -24.32
CA ASN A 122 0.58 5.84 -25.34
C ASN A 122 -0.74 6.62 -25.19
N PRO A 123 -0.72 7.95 -25.43
CA PRO A 123 -1.93 8.75 -25.42
C PRO A 123 -2.89 8.27 -26.53
N PRO A 124 -4.22 8.26 -26.30
CA PRO A 124 -4.95 8.81 -25.16
C PRO A 124 -5.18 7.81 -24.00
N VAL A 125 -4.53 6.64 -24.04
CA VAL A 125 -4.82 5.53 -23.12
C VAL A 125 -4.00 5.63 -21.83
N THR A 126 -2.77 6.11 -21.91
CA THR A 126 -1.89 6.43 -20.77
C THR A 126 -1.36 7.85 -20.94
N PHE A 127 -1.39 8.66 -19.87
CA PHE A 127 -0.99 10.08 -19.90
C PHE A 127 0.46 10.32 -19.43
N GLY A 128 1.28 9.28 -19.34
CA GLY A 128 2.67 9.44 -18.99
C GLY A 128 3.42 8.13 -18.78
N GLY A 129 4.74 8.25 -18.81
CA GLY A 129 5.70 7.15 -18.76
C GLY A 129 5.89 6.53 -17.36
N TYR A 130 5.25 7.05 -16.31
CA TYR A 130 5.40 6.54 -14.94
C TYR A 130 4.08 6.05 -14.34
N ARG A 131 4.17 5.15 -13.36
CA ARG A 131 3.03 4.65 -12.57
C ARG A 131 3.45 4.47 -11.12
N LEU A 132 2.62 4.95 -10.19
CA LEU A 132 2.79 4.77 -8.75
C LEU A 132 1.94 3.61 -8.22
N SER A 133 2.47 2.90 -7.23
CA SER A 133 1.75 1.85 -6.53
C SER A 133 2.17 1.74 -5.06
N ILE A 134 1.21 1.42 -4.19
CA ILE A 134 1.45 1.07 -2.78
C ILE A 134 2.02 -0.35 -2.62
N VAL A 135 1.91 -1.19 -3.66
CA VAL A 135 2.44 -2.55 -3.67
C VAL A 135 3.56 -2.65 -4.68
N GLU A 136 4.46 -3.58 -4.42
CA GLU A 136 5.57 -3.87 -5.33
C GLU A 136 5.00 -4.35 -6.66
N THR A 137 5.27 -3.58 -7.71
CA THR A 137 4.80 -3.84 -9.06
C THR A 137 5.98 -4.24 -9.95
N PRO A 138 5.75 -5.08 -10.97
CA PRO A 138 6.80 -5.41 -11.93
C PRO A 138 7.32 -4.15 -12.60
N THR A 139 8.64 -4.08 -12.80
CA THR A 139 9.32 -2.89 -13.32
C THR A 139 8.94 -2.53 -14.76
N CYS A 140 8.35 -3.46 -15.50
CA CYS A 140 7.86 -3.27 -16.86
C CYS A 140 6.73 -4.28 -17.16
N GLU A 141 5.58 -3.80 -17.64
CA GLU A 141 4.53 -4.65 -18.21
C GLU A 141 4.00 -4.06 -19.52
N VAL A 142 4.22 -4.77 -20.62
CA VAL A 142 3.63 -4.45 -21.92
C VAL A 142 2.18 -4.93 -21.92
N GLY A 143 1.22 -4.01 -21.99
CA GLY A 143 -0.17 -4.31 -22.31
C GLY A 143 -1.08 -4.75 -21.16
N GLN A 144 -0.68 -4.60 -19.90
CA GLN A 144 -1.57 -4.82 -18.74
C GLN A 144 -1.76 -3.54 -17.91
N ILE A 145 -3.01 -3.32 -17.47
CA ILE A 145 -3.38 -2.28 -16.52
C ILE A 145 -3.25 -2.90 -15.12
N ILE A 146 -2.35 -2.36 -14.30
CA ILE A 146 -2.17 -2.83 -12.93
C ILE A 146 -3.41 -2.40 -12.13
N ALA A 147 -4.15 -3.36 -11.57
CA ALA A 147 -5.26 -3.05 -10.69
C ALA A 147 -4.75 -2.30 -9.45
N GLY A 148 -5.20 -1.06 -9.26
CA GLY A 148 -4.69 -0.16 -8.21
C GLY A 148 -3.37 0.55 -8.55
N GLY A 149 -2.82 0.36 -9.76
CA GLY A 149 -1.82 1.23 -10.34
C GLY A 149 -2.52 2.36 -11.09
N ALA A 150 -2.27 3.60 -10.70
CA ALA A 150 -2.90 4.77 -11.27
C ALA A 150 -2.62 4.91 -12.78
N PHE A 151 -3.41 5.78 -13.41
CA PHE A 151 -3.22 6.29 -14.78
C PHE A 151 -1.74 6.66 -15.03
N GLY A 152 -1.28 6.55 -16.27
CA GLY A 152 0.09 6.97 -16.60
C GLY A 152 0.32 8.42 -16.19
N LEU A 153 1.33 8.65 -15.35
CA LEU A 153 1.69 9.96 -14.80
C LEU A 153 2.93 10.50 -15.53
N SER A 154 2.93 11.80 -15.77
CA SER A 154 4.14 12.58 -16.03
C SER A 154 5.01 12.63 -14.77
N ALA A 155 6.26 13.06 -14.93
CA ALA A 155 7.17 13.14 -13.78
C ALA A 155 6.75 14.19 -12.74
N ASP A 156 6.19 15.32 -13.18
CA ASP A 156 5.72 16.36 -12.27
C ASP A 156 4.48 15.88 -11.50
N GLU A 157 3.59 15.13 -12.15
CA GLU A 157 2.46 14.47 -11.49
C GLU A 157 2.93 13.43 -10.47
N VAL A 158 3.98 12.66 -10.72
CA VAL A 158 4.54 11.74 -9.71
C VAL A 158 4.97 12.50 -8.46
N ILE A 159 5.70 13.61 -8.61
CA ILE A 159 6.16 14.41 -7.47
C ILE A 159 4.97 15.01 -6.72
N TYR A 160 3.98 15.54 -7.46
CA TYR A 160 2.75 16.07 -6.90
C TYR A 160 1.98 15.02 -6.11
N GLU A 161 1.73 13.85 -6.69
CA GLU A 161 1.00 12.75 -6.05
C GLU A 161 1.74 12.21 -4.81
N CYS A 162 3.07 12.10 -4.85
CA CYS A 162 3.84 11.73 -3.66
C CYS A 162 3.73 12.78 -2.55
N ARG A 163 3.75 14.07 -2.89
CA ARG A 163 3.58 15.15 -1.92
C ARG A 163 2.15 15.16 -1.36
N ASP A 164 1.13 15.04 -2.21
CA ASP A 164 -0.27 15.02 -1.78
C ASP A 164 -0.56 13.81 -0.89
N TYR A 165 -0.13 12.61 -1.30
CA TYR A 165 -0.24 11.38 -0.50
C TYR A 165 0.34 11.54 0.91
N THR A 166 1.39 12.33 1.05
CA THR A 166 2.05 12.59 2.33
C THR A 166 1.35 13.68 3.14
N LEU A 167 0.82 14.72 2.51
CA LEU A 167 0.30 15.91 3.18
C LEU A 167 -1.22 15.93 3.36
N ILE A 168 -1.95 15.08 2.63
CA ILE A 168 -3.40 15.01 2.70
C ILE A 168 -3.84 14.55 4.10
N LEU A 169 -4.85 15.23 4.64
CA LEU A 169 -5.48 14.90 5.90
C LEU A 169 -6.87 14.31 5.67
N MET A 170 -7.22 13.31 6.47
CA MET A 170 -8.61 12.88 6.59
C MET A 170 -9.42 13.91 7.39
N SER A 171 -10.76 13.86 7.27
CA SER A 171 -11.65 14.84 7.91
C SER A 171 -11.55 14.92 9.44
N ASP A 172 -11.04 13.86 10.06
CA ASP A 172 -10.86 13.71 11.50
C ASP A 172 -9.39 13.82 11.96
N GLU A 173 -8.47 14.09 11.04
CA GLU A 173 -7.05 14.26 11.34
C GLU A 173 -6.67 15.74 11.50
N VAL A 174 -5.64 15.99 12.32
CA VAL A 174 -4.97 17.29 12.44
C VAL A 174 -3.47 17.12 12.20
N GLU A 175 -2.82 18.15 11.65
CA GLU A 175 -1.42 18.06 11.17
C GLU A 175 -0.43 17.58 12.24
N ASP A 176 -0.63 18.01 13.50
CA ASP A 176 0.27 17.69 14.61
C ASP A 176 0.22 16.22 15.05
N SER A 177 -0.86 15.50 14.75
CA SER A 177 -1.06 14.11 15.15
C SER A 177 -1.17 13.13 13.99
N ALA A 178 -1.36 13.63 12.76
CA ALA A 178 -1.40 12.80 11.56
C ALA A 178 0.01 12.29 11.24
N MET A 179 0.25 11.00 11.48
CA MET A 179 1.54 10.37 11.23
C MET A 179 1.60 9.78 9.83
N ARG A 180 2.75 9.92 9.17
CA ARG A 180 3.05 9.37 7.84
C ARG A 180 4.42 8.73 7.84
N GLU A 181 4.56 7.59 7.17
CA GLU A 181 5.86 6.94 6.97
C GLU A 181 6.60 7.60 5.81
N VAL A 182 7.74 8.24 6.11
CA VAL A 182 8.58 8.92 5.12
C VAL A 182 10.06 8.64 5.37
N ILE A 183 10.91 8.83 4.35
CA ILE A 183 12.36 8.84 4.51
C ILE A 183 12.81 10.31 4.62
N PRO A 184 13.14 10.82 5.84
CA PRO A 184 13.32 12.25 6.06
C PRO A 184 14.45 12.86 5.22
N SER A 185 15.51 12.08 4.96
CA SER A 185 16.66 12.49 4.15
C SER A 185 16.34 12.65 2.66
N LEU A 186 15.18 12.18 2.20
CA LEU A 186 14.73 12.30 0.81
C LEU A 186 13.61 13.32 0.64
N LEU A 187 13.07 13.92 1.71
CA LEU A 187 11.94 14.86 1.61
C LEU A 187 12.25 16.08 0.72
N TYR A 188 13.51 16.49 0.60
CA TYR A 188 13.93 17.59 -0.28
C TYR A 188 13.54 17.38 -1.76
N VAL A 189 13.31 16.14 -2.22
CA VAL A 189 12.90 15.90 -3.62
C VAL A 189 11.43 16.24 -3.87
N LEU A 190 10.64 16.37 -2.80
CA LEU A 190 9.22 16.74 -2.81
C LEU A 190 9.01 18.25 -2.53
N SER A 191 10.07 19.00 -2.19
CA SER A 191 9.96 20.44 -1.95
C SER A 191 9.78 21.19 -3.27
N ASP A 192 9.25 22.40 -3.16
CA ASP A 192 9.17 23.32 -4.29
C ASP A 192 10.57 23.78 -4.71
N ASP A 193 10.74 24.03 -6.01
CA ASP A 193 12.01 24.52 -6.55
C ASP A 193 12.24 26.01 -6.28
N ASN A 194 11.19 26.76 -5.88
CA ASN A 194 11.21 28.21 -5.62
C ASN A 194 10.35 28.60 -4.40
#